data_AF-A0A3B5LA01-F1
#
_entry.id   AF-A0A3B5LA01-F1
#
_cell.length_a   1.000
_cell.length_b   1.000
_cell.length_c   1.000
_cell.angle_alpha   90.00
_cell.angle_beta   90.00
_cell.angle_gamma   90.00
#
_symmetry.space_group_name_H-M   'P 1'
#
loop_
_entity.id
_entity.type
_entity.pdbx_description
1 polymer ?
#
loop_
_entity_poly.entity_id
_entity_poly.type
_entity_poly.pdbx_seq_one_letter_code
_entity_poly.pdbx_strand_id
1 'polypeptide(L)'
;SKESNPIFLNPSCKIMTFRPTMEEFKDFAQYIVYMESQGAHRAGLAKVIPPEGWKPRQSYDTIEDMVIPAPIMQVVTGQSGLFTQYNIQKKSMTVGEYRKLANSKKYCTPRHKDFDDLERKYWKNLTFVSPIYGADVSGSIYDEWNIGHLNTLLDMVEQECGIVIEGVNTPYLYFGMWKTTFAWHTEDMDLYSINYLHFGQPKSWSVFFIFNHIHLQGCFCF
;
A
#
# COMPACT_ATOMS: atom_id res chain seq x y z
N SER A 1 -39.59 15.12 -15.88
CA SER A 1 -38.13 14.95 -15.71
C SER A 1 -37.87 14.59 -14.27
N LYS A 2 -37.42 13.36 -13.98
CA LYS A 2 -36.94 13.03 -12.63
C LYS A 2 -35.49 13.51 -12.56
N GLU A 3 -35.26 14.69 -12.01
CA GLU A 3 -33.94 15.05 -11.50
C GLU A 3 -33.59 14.03 -10.43
N SER A 4 -32.63 13.17 -10.73
CA SER A 4 -32.00 12.30 -9.76
C SER A 4 -31.30 13.19 -8.73
N ASN A 5 -31.91 13.35 -7.55
CA ASN A 5 -31.20 13.84 -6.38
C ASN A 5 -29.87 13.06 -6.28
N PRO A 6 -28.71 13.70 -6.05
CA PRO A 6 -27.47 13.02 -5.73
C PRO A 6 -27.61 12.39 -4.32
N ILE A 7 -28.41 11.33 -4.25
CA ILE A 7 -28.62 10.50 -3.06
C ILE A 7 -27.30 9.77 -2.82
N PHE A 8 -26.52 10.28 -1.87
CA PHE A 8 -25.46 9.62 -1.10
C PHE A 8 -25.01 8.27 -1.68
N LEU A 9 -24.24 8.29 -2.78
CA LEU A 9 -23.65 7.08 -3.33
C LEU A 9 -22.72 6.44 -2.29
N ASN A 10 -22.70 5.10 -2.25
CA ASN A 10 -22.04 4.30 -1.21
C ASN A 10 -22.43 4.67 0.26
N PRO A 11 -23.72 4.57 0.63
CA PRO A 11 -24.17 4.93 1.98
C PRO A 11 -23.63 3.99 3.07
N SER A 12 -23.23 2.77 2.69
CA SER A 12 -22.61 1.82 3.61
C SER A 12 -21.10 2.03 3.79
N CYS A 13 -20.50 3.03 3.13
CA CYS A 13 -19.05 3.31 3.16
C CYS A 13 -18.19 2.06 2.93
N LYS A 14 -18.61 1.18 2.01
CA LYS A 14 -17.89 -0.06 1.71
C LYS A 14 -16.75 0.22 0.73
N ILE A 15 -15.64 -0.49 0.90
CA ILE A 15 -14.52 -0.47 -0.05
C ILE A 15 -15.04 -0.92 -1.42
N MET A 16 -14.85 -0.06 -2.43
CA MET A 16 -15.27 -0.32 -3.79
C MET A 16 -14.11 -0.88 -4.62
N THR A 17 -14.43 -1.75 -5.60
CA THR A 17 -13.45 -2.26 -6.57
C THR A 17 -13.82 -1.80 -7.98
N PHE A 18 -12.90 -1.13 -8.65
CA PHE A 18 -13.03 -0.60 -10.00
C PHE A 18 -12.18 -1.40 -11.00
N ARG A 19 -12.64 -1.46 -12.24
CA ARG A 19 -12.02 -2.22 -13.34
C ARG A 19 -12.07 -1.38 -14.63
N PRO A 20 -11.21 -0.36 -14.76
CA PRO A 20 -11.19 0.51 -15.93
C PRO A 20 -10.90 -0.25 -17.21
N THR A 21 -11.44 0.26 -18.31
CA THR A 21 -10.93 -0.03 -19.66
C THR A 21 -9.57 0.65 -19.89
N MET A 22 -8.84 0.27 -20.93
CA MET A 22 -7.57 0.92 -21.27
C MET A 22 -7.74 2.43 -21.51
N GLU A 23 -8.87 2.85 -22.09
CA GLU A 23 -9.14 4.27 -22.35
C GLU A 23 -9.42 5.05 -21.07
N GLU A 24 -10.25 4.51 -20.18
CA GLU A 24 -10.50 5.13 -18.87
C GLU A 24 -9.25 5.13 -17.98
N PHE A 25 -8.39 4.12 -18.14
CA PHE A 25 -7.18 4.01 -17.35
C PHE A 25 -6.17 5.08 -17.72
N LYS A 26 -6.18 5.62 -18.96
CA LYS A 26 -5.20 6.58 -19.48
C LYS A 26 -5.11 7.91 -18.73
N ASP A 27 -6.22 8.39 -18.17
CA ASP A 27 -6.26 9.65 -17.45
C ASP A 27 -6.53 9.39 -15.97
N PHE A 28 -5.44 9.35 -15.20
CA PHE A 28 -5.49 9.05 -13.77
C PHE A 28 -6.36 10.06 -13.00
N ALA A 29 -6.18 11.36 -13.23
CA ALA A 29 -6.89 12.41 -12.51
C ALA A 29 -8.40 12.34 -12.80
N GLN A 30 -8.77 12.18 -14.08
CA GLN A 30 -10.16 12.03 -14.48
C GLN A 30 -10.78 10.75 -13.90
N TYR A 31 -10.03 9.66 -13.80
CA TYR A 31 -10.51 8.41 -13.22
C TYR A 31 -10.72 8.51 -11.69
N ILE A 32 -9.87 9.26 -10.98
CA ILE A 32 -10.06 9.56 -9.56
C ILE A 32 -11.37 10.33 -9.34
N VAL A 33 -11.61 11.39 -10.12
CA VAL A 33 -12.87 12.17 -10.08
C VAL A 33 -14.07 11.26 -10.36
N TYR A 34 -13.97 10.34 -11.32
CA TYR A 34 -15.01 9.36 -11.58
C TYR A 34 -15.26 8.46 -10.36
N MET A 35 -14.22 7.87 -9.74
CA MET A 35 -14.40 7.03 -8.56
C MET A 35 -15.02 7.79 -7.38
N GLU A 36 -14.63 9.05 -7.18
CA GLU A 36 -15.24 9.92 -6.17
C GLU A 36 -16.72 10.19 -6.46
N SER A 37 -17.08 10.42 -7.72
CA SER A 37 -18.48 10.58 -8.14
C SER A 37 -19.33 9.34 -7.85
N GLN A 38 -18.72 8.15 -7.74
CA GLN A 38 -19.39 6.90 -7.36
C GLN A 38 -19.42 6.68 -5.83
N GLY A 39 -18.86 7.59 -5.03
CA GLY A 39 -18.82 7.51 -3.57
C GLY A 39 -17.67 6.66 -3.00
N ALA A 40 -16.61 6.41 -3.77
CA ALA A 40 -15.47 5.59 -3.32
C ALA A 40 -14.73 6.19 -2.12
N HIS A 41 -14.52 7.50 -2.12
CA HIS A 41 -13.81 8.25 -1.07
C HIS A 41 -14.43 8.02 0.31
N ARG A 42 -15.74 7.75 0.40
CA ARG A 42 -16.46 7.54 1.67
C ARG A 42 -15.98 6.31 2.45
N ALA A 43 -15.33 5.36 1.79
CA ALA A 43 -14.75 4.19 2.44
C ALA A 43 -13.33 4.45 2.97
N GLY A 44 -12.66 5.50 2.51
CA GLY A 44 -11.25 5.77 2.79
C GLY A 44 -10.26 4.89 2.02
N LEU A 45 -10.74 3.91 1.27
CA LEU A 45 -9.93 3.04 0.41
C LEU A 45 -10.77 2.57 -0.78
N ALA A 46 -10.14 2.55 -1.95
CA ALA A 46 -10.68 1.94 -3.16
C ALA A 46 -9.64 1.00 -3.78
N LYS A 47 -10.10 -0.07 -4.42
CA LYS A 47 -9.24 -0.97 -5.17
C LYS A 47 -9.45 -0.74 -6.66
N VAL A 48 -8.38 -0.52 -7.41
CA VAL A 48 -8.41 -0.49 -8.88
C VAL A 48 -7.68 -1.72 -9.40
N ILE A 49 -8.33 -2.50 -10.26
CA ILE A 49 -7.72 -3.61 -10.97
C ILE A 49 -7.43 -3.11 -12.39
N PRO A 50 -6.16 -2.94 -12.78
CA PRO A 50 -5.82 -2.35 -14.07
C PRO A 50 -6.34 -3.22 -15.24
N PRO A 51 -6.50 -2.62 -16.44
CA PRO A 51 -6.95 -3.33 -17.62
C PRO A 51 -6.07 -4.54 -17.95
N GLU A 52 -6.67 -5.58 -18.52
CA GLU A 52 -5.91 -6.74 -19.01
C GLU A 52 -4.86 -6.30 -20.04
N GLY A 53 -3.65 -6.86 -19.93
CA GLY A 53 -2.51 -6.53 -20.79
C GLY A 53 -1.70 -5.31 -20.34
N TRP A 54 -2.22 -4.44 -19.46
CA TRP A 54 -1.41 -3.38 -18.87
C TRP A 54 -0.39 -3.98 -17.89
N LYS A 55 0.87 -3.58 -18.04
CA LYS A 55 1.96 -3.96 -17.13
C LYS A 55 2.84 -2.73 -16.89
N PRO A 56 3.18 -2.42 -15.63
CA PRO A 56 4.05 -1.29 -15.32
C PRO A 56 5.51 -1.56 -15.69
N ARG A 57 5.87 -2.84 -15.90
CA ARG A 57 7.22 -3.32 -16.13
C ARG A 57 7.20 -4.66 -16.86
N GLN A 58 8.22 -4.88 -17.71
CA GLN A 58 8.36 -6.09 -18.50
C GLN A 58 8.87 -7.29 -17.68
N SER A 59 9.90 -7.09 -16.85
CA SER A 59 10.47 -8.14 -15.99
C SER A 59 10.98 -7.59 -14.67
N TYR A 60 10.92 -8.43 -13.62
CA TYR A 60 11.42 -8.15 -12.28
C TYR A 60 12.78 -8.80 -11.98
N ASP A 61 13.46 -9.41 -12.95
CA ASP A 61 14.68 -10.20 -12.67
C ASP A 61 15.85 -9.36 -12.12
N THR A 62 15.93 -8.08 -12.48
CA THR A 62 17.02 -7.18 -12.09
C THR A 62 16.88 -6.60 -10.69
N ILE A 63 15.74 -6.83 -10.01
CA ILE A 63 15.50 -6.21 -8.70
C ILE A 63 16.33 -6.84 -7.59
N GLU A 64 16.87 -8.05 -7.78
CA GLU A 64 17.57 -8.79 -6.73
C GLU A 64 18.81 -8.06 -6.22
N ASP A 65 19.46 -7.30 -7.10
CA ASP A 65 20.68 -6.53 -6.80
C ASP A 65 20.38 -5.18 -6.14
N MET A 66 19.11 -4.75 -6.09
CA MET A 66 18.73 -3.51 -5.43
C MET A 66 19.04 -3.59 -3.93
N VAL A 67 19.49 -2.46 -3.38
CA VAL A 67 19.85 -2.35 -1.97
C VAL A 67 18.67 -1.81 -1.16
N ILE A 68 18.34 -2.49 -0.06
CA ILE A 68 17.50 -1.98 1.01
C ILE A 68 18.44 -1.33 2.03
N PRO A 69 18.54 0.01 2.08
CA PRO A 69 19.56 0.69 2.88
C PRO A 69 19.33 0.56 4.39
N ALA A 70 18.08 0.63 4.83
CA ALA A 70 17.71 0.67 6.25
C ALA A 70 16.51 -0.25 6.58
N PRO A 71 16.64 -1.58 6.42
CA PRO A 71 15.56 -2.49 6.77
C PRO A 71 15.24 -2.40 8.28
N ILE A 72 13.97 -2.44 8.65
CA ILE A 72 13.51 -2.29 10.04
C ILE A 72 12.95 -3.60 10.58
N MET A 73 13.42 -4.04 11.75
CA MET A 73 12.80 -5.14 12.49
C MET A 73 11.66 -4.60 13.34
N GLN A 74 10.47 -5.19 13.17
CA GLN A 74 9.24 -4.72 13.82
C GLN A 74 9.01 -5.52 15.10
N VAL A 75 9.37 -4.93 16.23
CA VAL A 75 9.15 -5.51 17.56
C VAL A 75 7.77 -5.08 18.04
N VAL A 76 6.88 -6.04 18.27
CA VAL A 76 5.51 -5.76 18.72
C VAL A 76 5.34 -6.21 20.17
N THR A 77 4.78 -5.32 20.98
CA THR A 77 4.39 -5.59 22.37
C THR A 77 2.92 -5.26 22.56
N GLY A 78 2.21 -6.05 23.36
CA GLY A 78 0.79 -5.82 23.63
C GLY A 78 0.02 -7.12 23.75
N GLN A 79 -1.29 -7.00 23.99
CA GLN A 79 -2.20 -8.12 24.19
C GLN A 79 -3.65 -7.71 23.91
N SER A 80 -4.51 -8.71 23.71
CA SER A 80 -5.97 -8.52 23.57
C SER A 80 -6.37 -7.51 22.49
N GLY A 81 -5.67 -7.51 21.35
CA GLY A 81 -5.98 -6.65 20.20
C GLY A 81 -5.36 -5.25 20.24
N LEU A 82 -4.73 -4.86 21.36
CA LEU A 82 -4.02 -3.59 21.50
C LEU A 82 -2.51 -3.82 21.51
N PHE A 83 -1.82 -3.25 20.54
CA PHE A 83 -0.40 -3.47 20.33
C PHE A 83 0.33 -2.16 20.02
N THR A 84 1.58 -2.10 20.43
CA THR A 84 2.55 -1.06 20.09
C THR A 84 3.70 -1.69 19.34
N GLN A 85 4.10 -1.06 18.23
CA GLN A 85 5.22 -1.49 17.40
C GLN A 85 6.41 -0.56 17.59
N TYR A 86 7.61 -1.13 17.74
CA TYR A 86 8.88 -0.44 17.76
C TYR A 86 9.75 -0.92 16.60
N ASN A 87 10.44 0.01 15.94
CA ASN A 87 11.30 -0.29 14.81
C ASN A 87 12.76 -0.33 15.25
N ILE A 88 13.44 -1.45 15.02
CA ILE A 88 14.88 -1.59 15.23
C ILE A 88 15.56 -1.69 13.87
N GLN A 89 16.27 -0.65 13.46
CA GLN A 89 17.01 -0.63 12.20
C GLN A 89 18.05 -1.77 12.16
N LYS A 90 18.15 -2.42 11.01
CA LYS A 90 19.12 -3.46 10.69
C LYS A 90 20.11 -2.96 9.66
N LYS A 91 21.19 -3.72 9.49
CA LYS A 91 22.20 -3.45 8.46
C LYS A 91 21.55 -3.55 7.08
N SER A 92 22.07 -2.76 6.14
CA SER A 92 21.66 -2.84 4.74
C SER A 92 21.79 -4.26 4.20
N MET A 93 20.94 -4.59 3.25
CA MET A 93 20.94 -5.88 2.55
C MET A 93 20.36 -5.70 1.15
N THR A 94 20.69 -6.60 0.26
CA THR A 94 20.09 -6.67 -1.08
C THR A 94 18.67 -7.25 -1.03
N VAL A 95 17.86 -6.97 -2.04
CA VAL A 95 16.53 -7.59 -2.20
C VAL A 95 16.66 -9.11 -2.33
N GLY A 96 17.70 -9.61 -2.99
CA GLY A 96 17.99 -11.04 -3.08
C GLY A 96 18.23 -11.69 -1.71
N GLU A 97 19.01 -11.04 -0.84
CA GLU A 97 19.21 -11.47 0.56
C GLU A 97 17.91 -11.39 1.37
N TYR A 98 17.16 -10.31 1.23
CA TYR A 98 15.87 -10.13 1.89
C TYR A 98 14.88 -11.23 1.49
N ARG A 99 14.79 -11.57 0.21
CA ARG A 99 13.92 -12.65 -0.29
C ARG A 99 14.32 -14.02 0.26
N LYS A 100 15.61 -14.32 0.35
CA LYS A 100 16.11 -15.56 0.98
C LYS A 100 15.71 -15.61 2.45
N LEU A 101 15.80 -14.48 3.16
CA LEU A 101 15.41 -14.37 4.56
C LEU A 101 13.90 -14.56 4.75
N ALA A 102 13.08 -13.87 3.95
CA ALA A 102 11.61 -13.94 3.96
C ALA A 102 11.12 -15.38 3.71
N ASN A 103 11.78 -16.14 2.84
CA ASN A 103 11.44 -17.53 2.53
C ASN A 103 12.10 -18.57 3.46
N SER A 104 12.89 -18.14 4.44
CA SER A 104 13.50 -19.07 5.40
C SER A 104 12.43 -19.68 6.32
N LYS A 105 12.70 -20.87 6.88
CA LYS A 105 11.78 -21.56 7.81
C LYS A 105 11.33 -20.69 9.01
N LYS A 106 12.13 -19.67 9.36
CA LYS A 106 11.85 -18.77 10.47
C LYS A 106 10.81 -17.69 10.13
N TYR A 107 10.80 -17.23 8.88
CA TYR A 107 10.01 -16.06 8.46
C TYR A 107 8.98 -16.37 7.38
N CYS A 108 9.00 -17.56 6.79
CA CYS A 108 8.06 -17.91 5.73
C CYS A 108 6.61 -17.89 6.23
N THR A 109 5.69 -17.53 5.33
CA THR A 109 4.25 -17.60 5.58
C THR A 109 3.86 -19.00 6.05
N PRO A 110 3.13 -19.13 7.18
CA PRO A 110 2.73 -20.43 7.69
C PRO A 110 1.70 -21.07 6.75
N ARG A 111 1.64 -22.40 6.74
CA ARG A 111 0.57 -23.13 6.06
C ARG A 111 -0.79 -22.66 6.59
N HIS A 112 -1.72 -22.35 5.71
CA HIS A 112 -3.05 -21.85 6.03
C HIS A 112 -4.08 -22.38 5.02
N LYS A 113 -5.35 -22.38 5.41
CA LYS A 113 -6.44 -22.88 4.55
C LYS A 113 -6.99 -21.80 3.63
N ASP A 114 -7.20 -20.62 4.19
CA ASP A 114 -7.84 -19.46 3.57
C ASP A 114 -7.31 -18.18 4.24
N PHE A 115 -7.78 -17.03 3.75
CA PHE A 115 -7.38 -15.73 4.29
C PHE A 115 -7.80 -15.53 5.75
N ASP A 116 -8.96 -16.04 6.16
CA ASP A 116 -9.45 -15.90 7.54
C ASP A 116 -8.56 -16.69 8.52
N ASP A 117 -8.10 -17.88 8.14
CA ASP A 117 -7.14 -18.66 8.91
C ASP A 117 -5.79 -17.96 8.99
N LEU A 118 -5.36 -17.33 7.91
CA LEU A 118 -4.11 -16.57 7.89
C LEU A 118 -4.19 -15.30 8.75
N GLU A 119 -5.30 -14.57 8.70
CA GLU A 119 -5.55 -13.41 9.54
C GLU A 119 -5.59 -13.78 11.03
N ARG A 120 -6.30 -14.86 11.40
CA ARG A 120 -6.28 -15.37 12.79
C ARG A 120 -4.87 -15.71 13.25
N LYS A 121 -4.06 -16.32 12.38
CA LYS A 121 -2.64 -16.64 12.67
C LYS A 121 -1.80 -15.37 12.81
N TYR A 122 -2.04 -14.34 12.02
CA TYR A 122 -1.35 -13.07 12.13
C TYR A 122 -1.59 -12.46 13.53
N TRP A 123 -2.85 -12.25 13.91
CA TRP A 123 -3.19 -11.64 15.21
C TRP A 123 -2.73 -12.48 16.41
N LYS A 124 -2.85 -13.81 16.33
CA LYS A 124 -2.41 -14.72 17.38
C LYS A 124 -0.90 -14.70 17.59
N ASN A 125 -0.12 -14.52 16.52
CA ASN A 125 1.34 -14.67 16.57
C ASN A 125 2.10 -13.34 16.44
N LEU A 126 1.40 -12.19 16.47
CA LEU A 126 1.99 -10.88 16.16
C LEU A 126 3.26 -10.57 16.99
N THR A 127 3.25 -10.90 18.27
CA THR A 127 4.36 -10.69 19.22
C THR A 127 5.49 -11.72 19.13
N PHE A 128 5.29 -12.84 18.43
CA PHE A 128 6.29 -13.91 18.30
C PHE A 128 7.07 -13.77 17.02
N VAL A 129 8.41 -13.80 17.09
CA VAL A 129 9.30 -13.62 15.93
C VAL A 129 9.03 -12.30 15.22
N SER A 130 9.83 -11.29 15.55
CA SER A 130 9.77 -9.97 14.93
C SER A 130 10.19 -10.03 13.45
N PRO A 131 9.29 -9.69 12.51
CA PRO A 131 9.62 -9.67 11.08
C PRO A 131 10.52 -8.48 10.75
N ILE A 132 11.09 -8.48 9.55
CA ILE A 132 11.89 -7.37 9.02
C ILE A 132 11.18 -6.78 7.82
N TYR A 133 11.02 -5.47 7.77
CA TYR A 133 10.36 -4.76 6.69
C TYR A 133 11.36 -3.85 5.97
N GLY A 134 11.47 -3.97 4.65
CA GLY A 134 12.23 -3.03 3.82
C GLY A 134 11.33 -1.88 3.42
N ALA A 135 11.06 -0.96 4.35
CA ALA A 135 10.20 0.19 4.13
C ALA A 135 10.98 1.39 3.59
N ASP A 136 10.25 2.32 2.98
CA ASP A 136 10.71 3.68 2.66
C ASP A 136 12.01 3.69 1.82
N VAL A 137 12.11 2.76 0.87
CA VAL A 137 13.24 2.72 -0.07
C VAL A 137 12.93 3.63 -1.24
N SER A 138 13.59 4.79 -1.32
CA SER A 138 13.37 5.77 -2.40
C SER A 138 13.63 5.16 -3.78
N GLY A 139 12.68 5.33 -4.69
CA GLY A 139 12.81 4.91 -6.08
C GLY A 139 11.51 4.39 -6.69
N SER A 140 11.55 4.17 -8.01
CA SER A 140 10.45 3.55 -8.77
C SER A 140 10.98 2.34 -9.52
N ILE A 141 10.11 1.33 -9.65
CA ILE A 141 10.36 0.16 -10.48
C ILE A 141 9.40 0.06 -11.66
N TYR A 142 8.94 1.20 -12.15
CA TYR A 142 8.17 1.29 -13.39
C TYR A 142 9.10 1.42 -14.60
N ASP A 143 8.75 0.77 -15.71
CA ASP A 143 9.37 0.98 -17.02
C ASP A 143 8.60 2.06 -17.80
N GLU A 144 7.26 2.04 -17.73
CA GLU A 144 6.34 3.01 -18.34
C GLU A 144 5.10 3.20 -17.43
N TRP A 145 4.38 4.34 -17.55
CA TRP A 145 3.20 4.67 -16.73
C TRP A 145 3.51 4.85 -15.23
N ASN A 146 4.23 5.92 -14.89
CA ASN A 146 4.89 6.08 -13.60
C ASN A 146 3.97 6.66 -12.51
N ILE A 147 3.88 5.99 -11.35
CA ILE A 147 3.37 6.60 -10.10
C ILE A 147 4.16 7.86 -9.72
N GLY A 148 5.38 8.02 -10.20
CA GLY A 148 6.19 9.22 -10.02
C GLY A 148 5.82 10.41 -10.91
N HIS A 149 4.86 10.29 -11.84
CA HIS A 149 4.37 11.41 -12.66
C HIS A 149 2.85 11.27 -12.88
N LEU A 150 2.08 11.53 -11.82
CA LEU A 150 0.61 11.40 -11.86
C LEU A 150 -0.06 12.63 -12.47
N ASN A 151 0.71 13.65 -12.86
CA ASN A 151 0.27 14.98 -13.32
C ASN A 151 -0.76 15.60 -12.38
N THR A 152 -0.52 15.49 -11.08
CA THR A 152 -1.36 16.07 -10.03
C THR A 152 -0.84 17.42 -9.58
N LEU A 153 -1.62 18.13 -8.75
CA LEU A 153 -1.17 19.37 -8.11
C LEU A 153 0.14 19.22 -7.32
N LEU A 154 0.45 18.02 -6.81
CA LEU A 154 1.69 17.74 -6.10
C LEU A 154 2.92 17.76 -7.01
N ASP A 155 2.76 17.40 -8.29
CA ASP A 155 3.83 17.50 -9.29
C ASP A 155 4.12 18.97 -9.62
N MET A 156 3.10 19.84 -9.60
CA MET A 156 3.29 21.29 -9.78
C MET A 156 4.05 21.93 -8.61
N VAL A 157 3.90 21.43 -7.38
CA VAL A 157 4.70 21.93 -6.22
C VAL A 157 6.19 21.65 -6.42
N GLU A 158 6.55 20.50 -6.97
CA GLU A 158 7.93 20.23 -7.33
C GLU A 158 8.39 21.10 -8.52
N GLN A 159 7.59 21.13 -9.59
CA GLN A 159 7.96 21.79 -10.84
C GLN A 159 8.00 23.32 -10.77
N GLU A 160 7.06 23.94 -10.03
CA GLU A 160 6.93 25.40 -9.95
C GLU A 160 7.60 25.98 -8.70
N CYS A 161 7.59 25.26 -7.58
CA CYS A 161 8.15 25.75 -6.31
C CYS A 161 9.52 25.13 -5.96
N GLY A 162 9.96 24.08 -6.65
CA GLY A 162 11.24 23.41 -6.41
C GLY A 162 11.32 22.63 -5.09
N ILE A 163 10.17 22.25 -4.51
CA ILE A 163 10.10 21.58 -3.21
C ILE A 163 9.93 20.07 -3.42
N VAL A 164 10.93 19.29 -2.99
CA VAL A 164 10.88 17.82 -2.97
C VAL A 164 10.60 17.36 -1.54
N ILE A 165 9.56 16.54 -1.37
CA ILE A 165 9.17 15.94 -0.10
C ILE A 165 9.21 14.42 -0.27
N GLU A 166 10.26 13.79 0.24
CA GLU A 166 10.50 12.36 0.06
C GLU A 166 9.30 11.54 0.58
N GLY A 167 8.67 10.77 -0.31
CA GLY A 167 7.50 9.94 0.00
C GLY A 167 6.15 10.58 -0.24
N VAL A 168 6.11 11.89 -0.44
CA VAL A 168 4.88 12.63 -0.75
C VAL A 168 4.80 12.92 -2.24
N ASN A 169 5.87 13.44 -2.84
CA ASN A 169 5.98 13.63 -4.29
C ASN A 169 7.06 12.76 -4.95
N THR A 170 7.72 11.88 -4.19
CA THR A 170 8.63 10.87 -4.74
C THR A 170 8.18 9.46 -4.36
N PRO A 171 8.26 8.47 -5.26
CA PRO A 171 7.81 7.11 -4.97
C PRO A 171 8.72 6.39 -3.97
N TYR A 172 8.09 5.60 -3.10
CA TYR A 172 8.76 4.64 -2.22
C TYR A 172 8.46 3.19 -2.63
N LEU A 173 9.47 2.35 -2.46
CA LEU A 173 9.38 0.90 -2.58
C LEU A 173 9.30 0.27 -1.19
N TYR A 174 8.43 -0.73 -1.09
CA TYR A 174 8.20 -1.49 0.14
C TYR A 174 8.41 -2.98 -0.12
N PHE A 175 9.36 -3.58 0.60
CA PHE A 175 9.66 -5.00 0.56
C PHE A 175 9.12 -5.66 1.84
N GLY A 176 8.04 -6.43 1.69
CA GLY A 176 7.34 -7.11 2.78
C GLY A 176 7.71 -8.58 2.93
N MET A 177 7.50 -9.10 4.15
CA MET A 177 7.49 -10.53 4.45
C MET A 177 6.30 -10.85 5.36
N TRP A 178 6.05 -12.13 5.61
CA TRP A 178 5.01 -12.55 6.55
C TRP A 178 5.07 -11.76 7.86
N LYS A 179 3.93 -11.19 8.25
CA LYS A 179 3.71 -10.35 9.45
C LYS A 179 4.27 -8.92 9.41
N THR A 180 4.92 -8.46 8.33
CA THR A 180 5.31 -7.04 8.32
C THR A 180 4.06 -6.17 8.33
N THR A 181 4.04 -5.17 9.20
CA THR A 181 2.85 -4.39 9.54
C THR A 181 3.08 -2.91 9.29
N PHE A 182 2.04 -2.25 8.80
CA PHE A 182 1.91 -0.82 8.73
C PHE A 182 0.78 -0.42 9.67
N ALA A 183 1.14 0.31 10.73
CA ALA A 183 0.21 0.66 11.80
C ALA A 183 -0.88 1.61 11.32
N TRP A 184 -1.90 1.81 12.16
CA TRP A 184 -2.97 2.76 11.90
C TRP A 184 -2.43 4.19 11.80
N HIS A 185 -2.66 4.84 10.66
CA HIS A 185 -2.28 6.23 10.40
C HIS A 185 -3.20 6.84 9.30
N THR A 186 -3.16 8.16 9.17
CA THR A 186 -3.54 8.87 7.94
C THR A 186 -2.25 9.28 7.22
N GLU A 187 -2.32 9.54 5.93
CA GLU A 187 -1.18 10.07 5.19
C GLU A 187 -0.76 11.44 5.71
N ASP A 188 0.49 11.84 5.44
CA ASP A 188 0.96 13.18 5.81
C ASP A 188 0.06 14.26 5.19
N MET A 189 -0.33 15.23 6.01
CA MET A 189 -1.28 16.29 5.63
C MET A 189 -2.66 15.79 5.16
N ASP A 190 -3.03 14.56 5.55
CA ASP A 190 -4.26 13.87 5.13
C ASP A 190 -4.42 13.80 3.60
N LEU A 191 -3.30 13.70 2.88
CA LEU A 191 -3.27 13.56 1.42
C LEU A 191 -3.79 12.19 0.95
N TYR A 192 -4.08 12.09 -0.35
CA TYR A 192 -4.29 10.80 -0.99
C TYR A 192 -2.97 10.05 -1.14
N SER A 193 -3.01 8.72 -0.99
CA SER A 193 -1.92 7.83 -1.39
C SER A 193 -2.36 6.81 -2.42
N ILE A 194 -1.39 6.33 -3.21
CA ILE A 194 -1.56 5.26 -4.17
C ILE A 194 -0.57 4.14 -3.84
N ASN A 195 -1.07 2.91 -3.80
CA ASN A 195 -0.24 1.73 -3.58
C ASN A 195 -0.40 0.73 -4.73
N TYR A 196 0.71 0.36 -5.35
CA TYR A 196 0.73 -0.69 -6.37
C TYR A 196 1.56 -1.88 -5.91
N LEU A 197 0.91 -3.06 -5.84
CA LEU A 197 1.57 -4.31 -5.51
C LEU A 197 2.21 -4.91 -6.77
N HIS A 198 3.50 -4.65 -6.97
CA HIS A 198 4.26 -5.09 -8.14
C HIS A 198 4.28 -6.61 -8.35
N PHE A 199 4.62 -7.37 -7.32
CA PHE A 199 4.65 -8.83 -7.32
C PHE A 199 4.72 -9.36 -5.88
N GLY A 200 4.61 -10.68 -5.71
CA GLY A 200 4.76 -11.35 -4.42
C GLY A 200 3.43 -11.78 -3.81
N GLN A 201 3.42 -11.93 -2.48
CA GLN A 201 2.25 -12.35 -1.72
C GLN A 201 1.28 -11.19 -1.46
N PRO A 202 -0.01 -11.47 -1.16
CA PRO A 202 -1.01 -10.43 -0.93
C PRO A 202 -0.71 -9.53 0.28
N LYS A 203 -1.23 -8.30 0.21
CA LYS A 203 -1.28 -7.35 1.33
C LYS A 203 -2.74 -7.14 1.74
N SER A 204 -3.02 -7.31 3.02
CA SER A 204 -4.35 -7.06 3.60
C SER A 204 -4.43 -5.66 4.17
N TRP A 205 -5.53 -4.99 3.87
CA TRP A 205 -5.80 -3.62 4.31
C TRP A 205 -7.01 -3.60 5.23
N SER A 206 -6.95 -2.71 6.21
CA SER A 206 -8.08 -2.38 7.05
C SER A 206 -8.18 -0.87 7.09
N VAL A 207 -9.41 -0.35 7.00
CA VAL A 207 -9.71 1.09 7.01
C VAL A 207 -10.87 1.35 7.94
N PHE A 208 -10.77 2.44 8.70
CA PHE A 208 -11.82 2.92 9.59
C PHE A 208 -12.21 4.34 9.22
N PHE A 209 -13.52 4.58 9.15
CA PHE A 209 -14.07 5.93 9.06
C PHE A 209 -13.99 6.59 10.44
N ILE A 210 -13.35 7.75 10.52
CA ILE A 210 -13.41 8.65 11.67
C ILE A 210 -14.28 9.85 11.31
N PHE A 211 -14.96 10.40 12.32
CA PHE A 211 -15.71 11.65 12.20
C PHE A 211 -14.98 12.72 11.37
N ASN A 212 -15.72 13.49 10.57
CA ASN A 212 -15.23 14.54 9.65
C ASN A 212 -14.40 14.06 8.43
N HIS A 213 -14.74 12.90 7.85
CA HIS A 213 -14.12 12.42 6.59
C HIS A 213 -12.63 12.06 6.70
N ILE A 214 -12.11 11.89 7.92
CA ILE A 214 -10.75 11.42 8.15
C ILE A 214 -10.77 9.89 8.21
N HIS A 215 -9.81 9.24 7.54
CA HIS A 215 -9.75 7.79 7.42
C HIS A 215 -8.44 7.23 7.96
N LEU A 216 -8.51 6.44 9.03
CA LEU A 216 -7.34 5.67 9.47
C LEU A 216 -7.21 4.42 8.60
N GLN A 217 -6.01 4.21 8.07
CA GLN A 217 -5.66 3.00 7.35
C GLN A 217 -4.50 2.27 8.02
N GLY A 218 -4.51 0.96 7.89
CA GLY A 218 -3.44 0.08 8.30
C GLY A 218 -3.38 -1.10 7.34
N CYS A 219 -2.20 -1.68 7.17
CA CYS A 219 -2.05 -2.87 6.35
C CYS A 219 -1.06 -3.87 6.97
N PHE A 220 -1.20 -5.13 6.59
CA PHE A 220 -0.25 -6.17 6.95
C PHE A 220 0.01 -7.08 5.76
N CYS A 221 1.24 -7.56 5.66
CA CYS A 221 1.67 -8.43 4.58
C CYS A 221 1.53 -9.90 5.01
N PHE A 222 0.95 -10.69 4.11
CA PHE A 222 0.78 -12.13 4.24
C PHE A 222 1.91 -12.90 3.55
#